data_AF-A0AAV1Z487-F1
#
_entry.id   AF-A0AAV1Z487-F1
#
_cell.length_a   1.000
_cell.length_b   1.000
_cell.length_c   1.000
_cell.angle_alpha   90.00
_cell.angle_beta   90.00
_cell.angle_gamma   90.00
#
_symmetry.space_group_name_H-M   'P 1'
#
loop_
_entity.id
_entity.type
_entity.pdbx_description
1 polymer ?
#
loop_
_entity_poly.entity_id
_entity_poly.type
_entity_poly.pdbx_seq_one_letter_code
_entity_poly.pdbx_strand_id
1 'polypeptide(L)'
;MYVIKETRYGLNSLLTFKCKLCNSERSVWTCSSPTSENSDIELIHHKVNTDDVNGIVNIGCGYTNLNSFLTIVGVPPISQSMYDKEHKVISEAWEKLAYLEMEEAAMGEKELAIQCGEVDKSGIPLVTVIVHGSWAAKRSYRTNYSSLSGADWRSARPIQLRL
;
A
#
# COMPACT_ATOMS: atom_id res chain seq x y z
N MET A 1 18.49 -25.17 -25.92
CA MET A 1 19.23 -24.35 -24.93
C MET A 1 19.15 -25.02 -23.57
N TYR A 2 20.05 -24.74 -22.64
CA TYR A 2 19.96 -25.17 -21.25
C TYR A 2 20.31 -24.00 -20.32
N VAL A 3 19.74 -23.98 -19.11
CA VAL A 3 20.01 -22.94 -18.12
C VAL A 3 21.41 -23.16 -17.54
N ILE A 4 22.22 -22.12 -17.53
CA ILE A 4 23.57 -22.13 -16.91
C ILE A 4 23.61 -21.36 -15.60
N LYS A 5 22.74 -20.37 -15.44
CA LYS A 5 22.72 -19.50 -14.27
C LYS A 5 21.32 -18.95 -14.05
N GLU A 6 20.94 -18.87 -12.78
CA GLU A 6 19.79 -18.13 -12.31
C GLU A 6 20.29 -17.06 -11.32
N THR A 7 19.90 -15.81 -11.53
CA THR A 7 20.16 -14.71 -10.57
C THR A 7 18.82 -14.18 -10.10
N ARG A 8 18.58 -14.24 -8.79
CA ARG A 8 17.28 -13.92 -8.18
C ARG A 8 17.28 -12.51 -7.59
N TYR A 9 16.20 -11.78 -7.82
CA TYR A 9 15.91 -10.44 -7.30
C TYR A 9 14.51 -10.46 -6.66
N GLY A 10 14.42 -11.12 -5.51
CA GLY A 10 13.13 -11.42 -4.88
C GLY A 10 12.37 -12.50 -5.66
N LEU A 11 11.20 -12.14 -6.19
CA LEU A 11 10.36 -12.99 -7.05
C LEU A 11 10.71 -12.90 -8.53
N ASN A 12 11.46 -11.86 -8.96
CA ASN A 12 11.94 -11.76 -10.33
C ASN A 12 13.30 -12.47 -10.48
N SER A 13 13.48 -13.22 -11.55
CA SER A 13 14.72 -13.97 -11.79
C SER A 13 15.25 -13.74 -13.19
N LEU A 14 16.56 -13.59 -13.31
CA LEU A 14 17.28 -13.54 -14.58
C LEU A 14 17.84 -14.93 -14.88
N LEU A 15 17.31 -15.56 -15.93
CA LEU A 15 17.73 -16.88 -16.39
C LEU A 15 18.68 -16.73 -17.56
N THR A 16 19.92 -17.19 -17.40
CA THR A 16 20.90 -17.24 -18.49
C THR A 16 20.90 -18.62 -19.12
N PHE A 17 20.68 -18.66 -20.42
CA PHE A 17 20.62 -19.85 -21.24
C PHE A 17 21.84 -19.93 -22.16
N LYS A 18 22.38 -21.14 -22.32
CA LYS A 18 23.42 -21.44 -23.30
C LYS A 18 22.89 -22.32 -24.42
N CYS A 19 23.19 -21.96 -25.66
CA CYS A 19 22.86 -22.77 -26.82
C CYS A 19 23.82 -23.96 -26.94
N LYS A 20 23.29 -25.18 -27.07
CA LYS A 20 24.11 -26.40 -27.24
C LYS A 20 24.85 -26.44 -28.59
N LEU A 21 24.33 -25.75 -29.61
CA LEU A 21 24.87 -25.81 -30.98
C LEU A 21 25.91 -24.71 -31.24
N CYS A 22 25.60 -23.46 -30.90
CA CYS A 22 26.46 -22.32 -31.19
C CYS A 22 27.16 -21.71 -29.97
N ASN A 23 27.00 -22.29 -28.77
CA ASN A 23 27.53 -21.77 -27.50
C ASN A 23 27.14 -20.33 -27.13
N SER A 24 26.23 -19.69 -27.88
CA SER A 24 25.75 -18.35 -27.56
C SER A 24 24.98 -18.34 -26.24
N GLU A 25 25.23 -17.33 -25.42
CA GLU A 25 24.52 -17.10 -24.17
C GLU A 25 23.45 -16.02 -24.36
N ARG A 26 22.28 -16.23 -23.77
CA ARG A 26 21.18 -15.26 -23.76
C ARG A 26 20.54 -15.25 -22.39
N SER A 27 20.26 -14.06 -21.87
CA SER A 27 19.58 -13.89 -20.58
C SER A 27 18.16 -13.41 -20.80
N VAL A 28 17.21 -13.98 -20.05
CA VAL A 28 15.78 -13.65 -20.13
C VAL A 28 15.26 -13.48 -18.70
N TRP A 29 14.48 -12.43 -18.47
CA TRP A 29 13.81 -12.19 -17.20
C TRP A 29 12.53 -13.04 -17.10
N THR A 30 12.23 -13.58 -15.92
CA THR A 30 10.98 -14.33 -15.67
C THR A 30 9.75 -13.43 -15.74
N CYS A 31 9.91 -12.15 -15.37
CA CYS A 31 8.89 -11.12 -15.51
C CYS A 31 9.45 -9.95 -16.34
N SER A 32 8.74 -8.83 -16.39
CA SER A 32 9.21 -7.60 -17.03
C SER A 32 10.64 -7.26 -16.59
N SER A 33 11.47 -6.84 -17.55
CA SER A 33 12.73 -6.20 -17.21
C SER A 33 12.45 -5.02 -16.29
N PRO A 34 13.27 -4.78 -15.26
CA PRO A 34 13.10 -3.61 -14.42
C PRO A 34 13.11 -2.35 -15.30
N THR A 35 12.07 -1.54 -15.18
CA THR A 35 11.98 -0.26 -15.87
C THR A 35 13.04 0.66 -15.30
N SER A 36 14.04 1.01 -16.10
CA SER A 36 14.89 2.17 -15.81
C SER A 36 14.09 3.43 -16.14
N GLU A 37 13.06 3.72 -15.35
CA GLU A 37 12.41 5.02 -15.44
C GLU A 37 13.30 6.02 -14.71
N ASN A 38 14.24 6.55 -15.49
CA ASN A 38 15.26 7.57 -15.16
C ASN A 38 16.50 7.04 -14.43
N SER A 39 17.62 7.60 -14.89
CA SER A 39 18.99 7.16 -14.68
C SER A 39 19.50 7.45 -13.27
N ASP A 40 18.98 6.73 -12.28
CA ASP A 40 19.64 6.53 -11.00
C ASP A 40 19.71 5.02 -10.74
N ILE A 41 20.93 4.50 -10.70
CA ILE A 41 21.26 3.06 -10.56
C ILE A 41 20.70 2.46 -9.25
N GLU A 42 20.18 3.28 -8.34
CA GLU A 42 19.77 2.88 -7.00
C GLU A 42 18.40 2.22 -6.87
N LEU A 43 17.48 2.37 -7.85
CA LEU A 43 16.14 1.77 -7.77
C LEU A 43 15.77 1.01 -9.05
N ILE A 44 16.44 -0.11 -9.26
CA ILE A 44 15.93 -1.19 -10.12
C ILE A 44 14.65 -1.74 -9.46
N HIS A 45 13.50 -1.19 -9.83
CA HIS A 45 12.21 -1.67 -9.35
C HIS A 45 11.76 -2.91 -10.11
N HIS A 46 11.50 -4.00 -9.38
CA HIS A 46 10.91 -5.20 -9.95
C HIS A 46 9.42 -5.17 -9.66
N LYS A 47 8.62 -4.84 -10.69
CA LYS A 47 7.16 -4.72 -10.60
C LYS A 47 6.49 -5.89 -9.84
N VAL A 48 6.95 -7.12 -10.06
CA VAL A 48 6.40 -8.31 -9.40
C VAL A 48 6.57 -8.31 -7.87
N ASN A 49 7.66 -7.75 -7.34
CA ASN A 49 7.86 -7.66 -5.90
C ASN A 49 6.89 -6.62 -5.30
N THR A 50 6.75 -5.48 -5.96
CA THR A 50 5.79 -4.44 -5.56
C THR A 50 4.35 -4.96 -5.64
N ASP A 51 4.00 -5.68 -6.71
CA ASP A 51 2.66 -6.26 -6.89
C ASP A 51 2.32 -7.28 -5.80
N ASP A 52 3.28 -8.12 -5.42
CA ASP A 52 3.11 -9.12 -4.37
C ASP A 52 2.96 -8.49 -2.97
N VAL A 53 3.79 -7.48 -2.66
CA VAL A 53 3.65 -6.72 -1.42
C VAL A 53 2.33 -5.94 -1.39
N ASN A 54 1.91 -5.35 -2.50
CA ASN A 54 0.61 -4.69 -2.61
C ASN A 54 -0.54 -5.69 -2.37
N GLY A 55 -0.46 -6.87 -2.97
CA GLY A 55 -1.42 -7.95 -2.80
C GLY A 55 -1.57 -8.37 -1.34
N ILE A 56 -0.46 -8.65 -0.64
CA ILE A 56 -0.52 -9.12 0.75
C ILE A 56 -1.03 -8.02 1.72
N VAL A 57 -0.62 -6.76 1.51
CA VAL A 57 -1.06 -5.64 2.34
C VAL A 57 -2.56 -5.36 2.13
N ASN A 58 -3.05 -5.44 0.90
CA ASN A 58 -4.49 -5.29 0.61
C ASN A 58 -5.37 -6.34 1.31
N ILE A 59 -4.83 -7.52 1.60
CA ILE A 59 -5.52 -8.58 2.35
C ILE A 59 -5.41 -8.35 3.88
N GLY A 60 -4.73 -7.28 4.32
CA GLY A 60 -4.49 -6.98 5.73
C GLY A 60 -3.42 -7.87 6.36
N CYS A 61 -2.51 -8.41 5.55
CA CYS A 61 -1.44 -9.28 5.97
C CYS A 61 -0.08 -8.58 5.85
N GLY A 62 0.95 -9.15 6.49
CA GLY A 62 2.32 -8.62 6.46
C GLY A 62 3.35 -9.61 5.94
N TYR A 63 4.64 -9.26 6.05
CA TYR A 63 5.76 -10.08 5.59
C TYR A 63 5.70 -11.54 6.04
N THR A 64 5.41 -11.80 7.33
CA THR A 64 5.37 -13.17 7.85
C THR A 64 4.35 -14.04 7.10
N ASN A 65 3.17 -13.49 6.82
CA ASN A 65 2.13 -14.20 6.08
C ASN A 65 2.57 -14.45 4.63
N LEU A 66 3.17 -13.45 3.99
CA LEU A 66 3.69 -13.60 2.63
C LEU A 66 4.78 -14.67 2.56
N ASN A 67 5.77 -14.60 3.45
CA ASN A 67 6.87 -15.55 3.54
C ASN A 67 6.35 -16.98 3.77
N SER A 68 5.39 -17.16 4.68
CA SER A 68 4.75 -18.44 4.93
C SER A 68 4.03 -18.96 3.69
N PHE A 69 3.23 -18.13 3.03
CA PHE A 69 2.51 -18.49 1.81
C PHE A 69 3.47 -18.96 0.71
N LEU A 70 4.49 -18.16 0.39
CA LEU A 70 5.50 -18.46 -0.62
C LEU A 70 6.25 -19.76 -0.32
N THR A 71 6.63 -19.98 0.94
CA THR A 71 7.27 -21.21 1.39
C THR A 71 6.38 -22.44 1.16
N ILE A 72 5.07 -22.34 1.44
CA ILE A 72 4.11 -23.44 1.25
C ILE A 72 3.96 -23.80 -0.22
N VAL A 73 3.92 -22.81 -1.12
CA VAL A 73 3.81 -23.04 -2.57
C VAL A 73 5.14 -23.41 -3.24
N GLY A 74 6.24 -23.48 -2.47
CA GLY A 74 7.57 -23.81 -2.99
C GLY A 74 8.21 -22.68 -3.80
N VAL A 75 7.75 -21.44 -3.64
CA VAL A 75 8.36 -20.26 -4.22
C VAL A 75 9.31 -19.66 -3.19
N PRO A 76 10.61 -19.52 -3.49
CA PRO A 76 11.53 -19.02 -2.49
C PRO A 76 11.24 -17.53 -2.18
N PRO A 77 11.10 -17.17 -0.90
CA PRO A 77 10.56 -15.88 -0.48
C PRO A 77 11.49 -14.70 -0.77
N ILE A 78 10.92 -13.49 -0.77
CA ILE A 78 11.68 -12.24 -0.75
C ILE A 78 12.30 -12.01 0.63
N SER A 79 13.40 -11.23 0.70
CA SER A 79 13.98 -10.85 1.99
C SER A 79 13.13 -9.80 2.70
N GLN A 80 13.16 -9.79 4.04
CA GLN A 80 12.52 -8.74 4.85
C GLN A 80 12.94 -7.33 4.39
N SER A 81 14.23 -7.12 4.15
CA SER A 81 14.76 -5.83 3.70
C SER A 81 14.21 -5.37 2.35
N MET A 82 13.88 -6.31 1.45
CA MET A 82 13.26 -6.01 0.17
C MET A 82 11.77 -5.74 0.35
N TYR A 83 11.09 -6.54 1.17
CA TYR A 83 9.69 -6.29 1.56
C TYR A 83 9.52 -4.89 2.13
N ASP A 84 10.37 -4.48 3.08
CA ASP A 84 10.26 -3.16 3.73
C ASP A 84 10.43 -2.00 2.73
N LYS A 85 11.31 -2.17 1.74
CA LYS A 85 11.50 -1.18 0.67
C LYS A 85 10.25 -1.06 -0.20
N GLU A 86 9.72 -2.18 -0.69
CA GLU A 86 8.52 -2.18 -1.54
C GLU A 86 7.28 -1.72 -0.76
N HIS A 87 7.17 -2.11 0.51
CA HIS A 87 6.10 -1.69 1.40
C HIS A 87 6.10 -0.18 1.62
N LYS A 88 7.29 0.43 1.77
CA LYS A 88 7.42 1.88 1.89
C LYS A 88 6.92 2.60 0.64
N VAL A 89 7.29 2.12 -0.54
CA VAL A 89 6.82 2.68 -1.83
C VAL A 89 5.30 2.67 -1.92
N ILE A 90 4.68 1.56 -1.55
CA ILE A 90 3.21 1.41 -1.56
C ILE A 90 2.56 2.32 -0.51
N SER A 91 3.14 2.37 0.70
CA SER A 91 2.63 3.20 1.81
C SER A 91 2.64 4.68 1.46
N GLU A 92 3.74 5.18 0.88
CA GLU A 92 3.86 6.58 0.45
C GLU A 92 2.86 6.91 -0.68
N ALA A 93 2.66 5.99 -1.63
CA ALA A 93 1.66 6.16 -2.68
C ALA A 93 0.23 6.21 -2.13
N TRP A 94 -0.09 5.34 -1.15
CA TRP A 94 -1.38 5.32 -0.48
C TRP A 94 -1.64 6.55 0.36
N GLU A 95 -0.65 7.02 1.11
CA GLU A 95 -0.75 8.25 1.91
C GLU A 95 -1.05 9.44 1.01
N LYS A 96 -0.31 9.57 -0.10
CA LYS A 96 -0.53 10.65 -1.07
C LYS A 96 -1.92 10.57 -1.70
N LEU A 97 -2.37 9.38 -2.09
CA LEU A 97 -3.70 9.19 -2.67
C LEU A 97 -4.79 9.51 -1.65
N ALA A 98 -4.67 9.01 -0.42
CA ALA A 98 -5.61 9.29 0.65
C ALA A 98 -5.74 10.79 0.91
N TYR A 99 -4.63 11.53 0.92
CA TYR A 99 -4.64 12.98 1.07
C TYR A 99 -5.43 13.67 -0.06
N LEU A 100 -5.19 13.30 -1.32
CA LEU A 100 -5.86 13.90 -2.48
C LEU A 100 -7.37 13.60 -2.46
N GLU A 101 -7.75 12.35 -2.17
CA GLU A 101 -9.16 11.96 -2.06
C GLU A 101 -9.85 12.69 -0.89
N MET A 102 -9.16 12.89 0.23
CA MET A 102 -9.68 13.67 1.35
C MET A 102 -9.88 15.14 0.99
N GLU A 103 -8.96 15.73 0.22
CA GLU A 103 -9.08 17.11 -0.25
C GLU A 103 -10.26 17.27 -1.22
N GLU A 104 -10.42 16.36 -2.18
CA GLU A 104 -11.54 16.36 -3.12
C GLU A 104 -12.89 16.17 -2.41
N ALA A 105 -12.96 15.21 -1.49
CA ALA A 105 -14.15 14.99 -0.67
C ALA A 105 -14.50 16.23 0.17
N ALA A 106 -13.49 16.87 0.77
CA ALA A 106 -13.69 18.07 1.58
C ALA A 106 -14.20 19.26 0.74
N MET A 107 -13.75 19.42 -0.50
CA MET A 107 -14.30 20.41 -1.43
C MET A 107 -15.76 20.10 -1.80
N GLY A 108 -16.10 18.84 -2.06
CA GLY A 108 -17.47 18.41 -2.34
C GLY A 108 -18.42 18.67 -1.17
N GLU A 109 -18.01 18.31 0.05
CA GLU A 109 -18.79 18.56 1.28
C GLU A 109 -19.00 20.05 1.53
N LYS A 110 -17.98 20.87 1.28
CA LYS A 110 -18.07 22.33 1.37
C LYS A 110 -19.17 22.89 0.45
N GLU A 111 -19.21 22.45 -0.80
CA GLU A 111 -20.18 22.95 -1.78
C GLU A 111 -21.60 22.49 -1.44
N LEU A 112 -21.78 21.26 -0.99
CA LEU A 112 -23.05 20.73 -0.51
C LEU A 112 -23.58 21.50 0.71
N ALA A 113 -22.73 21.80 1.69
CA ALA A 113 -23.12 22.57 2.88
C ALA A 113 -23.62 23.99 2.52
N ILE A 114 -22.98 24.65 1.55
CA ILE A 114 -23.42 25.96 1.03
C ILE A 114 -24.79 25.84 0.37
N GLN A 115 -25.00 24.82 -0.48
CA GLN A 115 -26.29 24.59 -1.15
C GLN A 115 -27.44 24.31 -0.16
N CYS A 116 -27.16 23.58 0.91
CA CYS A 116 -28.12 23.28 1.97
C CYS A 116 -28.39 24.48 2.92
N GLY A 117 -27.63 25.57 2.80
CA GLY A 117 -27.71 26.72 3.71
C GLY A 117 -27.15 26.42 5.11
N GLU A 118 -26.39 25.34 5.26
CA GLU A 118 -25.70 24.95 6.50
C GLU A 118 -24.40 25.76 6.64
N VAL A 119 -24.55 27.07 6.82
CA VAL A 119 -23.44 28.03 6.95
C VAL A 119 -23.55 28.76 8.28
N ASP A 120 -22.42 29.00 8.93
CA ASP A 120 -22.36 29.81 10.14
C ASP A 120 -22.63 31.30 9.80
N LYS A 121 -22.80 32.14 10.83
CA LYS A 121 -23.01 33.60 10.74
C LYS A 121 -21.92 34.32 9.94
N SER A 122 -20.74 33.72 9.80
CA SER A 122 -19.62 34.22 9.01
C SER A 122 -19.53 33.65 7.59
N GLY A 123 -20.52 32.85 7.15
CA GLY A 123 -20.55 32.22 5.83
C GLY A 123 -19.66 30.98 5.68
N ILE A 124 -19.18 30.42 6.80
CA ILE A 124 -18.34 29.21 6.80
C ILE A 124 -19.26 27.99 6.75
N PRO A 125 -19.10 27.08 5.76
CA PRO A 125 -19.90 25.86 5.68
C PRO A 125 -19.63 24.93 6.87
N LEU A 126 -20.71 24.38 7.42
CA LEU A 126 -20.69 23.45 8.54
C LEU A 126 -20.90 22.04 7.99
N VAL A 127 -19.96 21.14 8.27
CA VAL A 127 -20.08 19.73 7.88
C VAL A 127 -20.26 18.89 9.14
N THR A 128 -21.32 18.09 9.15
CA THR A 128 -21.58 17.17 10.25
C THR A 128 -20.82 15.87 10.01
N VAL A 129 -19.71 15.69 10.71
CA VAL A 129 -18.93 14.45 10.66
C VAL A 129 -19.45 13.48 11.73
N ILE A 130 -19.95 12.33 11.30
CA ILE A 130 -20.28 11.23 12.20
C ILE A 130 -19.02 10.38 12.37
N VAL A 131 -18.32 10.59 13.47
CA VAL A 131 -17.13 9.79 13.80
C VAL A 131 -17.61 8.46 14.39
N HIS A 132 -17.55 7.38 13.61
CA HIS A 132 -17.78 6.06 14.17
C HIS A 132 -16.54 5.71 15.02
N GLY A 133 -16.67 5.88 16.33
CA GLY A 133 -15.63 5.56 17.30
C GLY A 133 -15.23 4.09 17.22
N SER A 134 -14.16 3.82 16.47
CA SER A 134 -13.24 2.67 16.53
C SER A 134 -13.85 1.25 16.67
N TRP A 135 -13.41 0.40 15.75
CA TRP A 135 -13.56 -1.07 15.77
C TRP A 135 -12.85 -1.74 16.98
N ALA A 136 -11.98 -1.03 17.69
CA ALA A 136 -11.14 -1.55 18.77
C ALA A 136 -11.81 -1.59 20.15
N ALA A 137 -12.94 -0.92 20.36
CA ALA A 137 -13.57 -0.83 21.68
C ALA A 137 -14.23 -2.14 22.17
N LYS A 138 -14.48 -3.13 21.29
CA LYS A 138 -15.37 -4.27 21.61
C LYS A 138 -14.85 -5.68 21.27
N ARG A 139 -13.61 -5.84 20.80
CA ARG A 139 -13.02 -7.17 20.47
C ARG A 139 -11.85 -7.62 21.35
N SER A 140 -11.46 -6.86 22.38
CA SER A 140 -10.50 -7.35 23.35
C SER A 140 -11.18 -8.32 24.32
N TYR A 141 -10.99 -9.62 24.08
CA TYR A 141 -11.39 -10.66 25.02
C TYR A 141 -10.68 -10.41 26.37
N ARG A 142 -11.48 -10.08 27.41
CA ARG A 142 -11.14 -9.95 28.84
C ARG A 142 -10.50 -8.66 29.37
N THR A 143 -9.99 -7.75 28.53
CA THR A 143 -9.47 -6.45 29.00
C THR A 143 -10.13 -5.33 28.22
N ASN A 144 -10.97 -4.51 28.86
CA ASN A 144 -11.55 -3.30 28.26
C ASN A 144 -10.42 -2.31 27.93
N TYR A 145 -9.83 -2.40 26.74
CA TYR A 145 -8.83 -1.46 26.28
C TYR A 145 -9.55 -0.21 25.78
N SER A 146 -9.70 0.79 26.66
CA SER A 146 -10.06 2.14 26.27
C SER A 146 -8.86 2.78 25.57
N SER A 147 -8.91 2.89 24.25
CA SER A 147 -7.90 3.64 23.50
C SER A 147 -7.87 5.10 23.98
N LEU A 148 -6.71 5.59 24.42
CA LEU A 148 -6.49 6.98 24.83
C LEU A 148 -6.77 8.02 23.74
N SER A 149 -7.01 7.57 22.49
CA SER A 149 -7.43 8.41 21.36
C SER A 149 -8.87 8.93 21.41
N GLY A 150 -9.60 8.73 22.52
CA GLY A 150 -10.79 9.54 22.82
C GLY A 150 -12.03 9.24 21.97
N ALA A 151 -12.36 7.96 21.75
CA ALA A 151 -13.65 7.58 21.16
C ALA A 151 -14.72 7.43 22.25
N ASP A 152 -15.30 8.56 22.68
CA ASP A 152 -16.53 8.62 23.49
C ASP A 152 -17.71 8.93 22.55
N TRP A 153 -18.86 8.30 22.74
CA TRP A 153 -20.05 8.34 21.86
C TRP A 153 -20.82 9.67 21.89
N ARG A 154 -20.14 10.79 22.13
CA ARG A 154 -20.81 12.08 22.28
C ARG A 154 -21.37 12.51 20.93
N SER A 155 -22.69 12.68 20.91
CA SER A 155 -23.53 13.19 19.82
C SER A 155 -22.79 14.04 18.79
N ALA A 156 -23.05 13.75 17.51
CA ALA A 156 -22.60 14.51 16.34
C ALA A 156 -22.59 16.01 16.64
N ARG A 157 -21.41 16.60 16.76
CA ARG A 157 -21.23 18.05 16.83
C ARG A 157 -20.69 18.50 15.49
N PRO A 158 -21.27 19.53 14.86
CA PRO A 158 -20.72 20.10 13.63
C PRO A 158 -19.28 20.51 13.88
N ILE A 159 -18.37 20.04 13.03
CA ILE A 159 -16.96 20.48 13.08
C ILE A 159 -16.86 21.63 12.09
N GLN A 160 -16.34 22.77 12.55
CA GLN A 160 -15.97 23.87 11.66
C GLN A 160 -14.67 23.49 10.95
N LEU A 161 -14.78 23.03 9.70
CA LEU A 161 -13.63 22.86 8.83
C LEU A 161 -13.22 24.22 8.27
N ARG A 162 -12.09 24.75 8.76
CA ARG A 162 -11.37 25.84 8.07
C ARG A 162 -10.41 25.18 7.09
N LEU A 163 -10.84 25.07 5.83
CA LEU A 163 -9.97 24.80 4.68
C LEU A 163 -9.50 26.14 4.10
#